data_AF-A0A368PVY4-F1
#
_entry.id   AF-A0A368PVY4-F1
#
_cell.length_a   1.000
_cell.length_b   1.000
_cell.length_c   1.000
_cell.angle_alpha   90.00
_cell.angle_beta   90.00
_cell.angle_gamma   90.00
#
_symmetry.space_group_name_H-M   'P 1'
#
loop_
_entity.id
_entity.type
_entity.pdbx_description
1 polymer ?
#
loop_
_entity_poly.entity_id
_entity_poly.type
_entity_poly.pdbx_seq_one_letter_code
_entity_poly.pdbx_strand_id
1 'polypeptide(L)'
;MAAANTDEVKMMSAPETGEGKKRTKLVRVKQEYIDWILVKRKVLPRRPFPSLSDEVLDGVFRAKPELRERLRRDFAECAALMKKIHDDEDDILEQYHAKGYAMQEIEIRDDEGEVAGWQLQQRRGGSCGT
;
A
#
# COMPACT_ATOMS: atom_id res chain seq x y z
N MET A 1 -3.74 60.87 6.55
CA MET A 1 -3.02 61.03 5.26
C MET A 1 -2.21 59.76 5.03
N ALA A 2 -2.38 59.20 3.84
CA ALA A 2 -1.91 57.88 3.44
C ALA A 2 -0.38 57.80 3.32
N ALA A 3 0.18 56.63 3.62
CA ALA A 3 1.44 56.18 3.08
C ALA A 3 1.18 54.88 2.32
N ALA A 4 1.31 54.95 1.01
CA ALA A 4 1.32 53.80 0.12
C ALA A 4 2.63 53.01 0.32
N ASN A 5 2.55 51.69 0.30
CA ASN A 5 3.67 50.86 -0.13
C ASN A 5 3.13 49.69 -0.95
N THR A 6 3.43 49.78 -2.24
CA THR A 6 3.25 48.79 -3.28
C THR A 6 4.52 47.97 -3.29
N ASP A 7 4.48 46.68 -3.00
CA ASP A 7 5.59 45.78 -3.33
C ASP A 7 5.08 44.38 -3.69
N GLU A 8 4.94 44.22 -5.00
CA GLU A 8 5.44 43.10 -5.80
C GLU A 8 5.10 41.66 -5.39
N VAL A 9 4.18 41.12 -6.21
CA VAL A 9 4.03 39.72 -6.59
C VAL A 9 5.39 39.05 -6.77
N LYS A 10 5.68 38.01 -5.97
CA LYS A 10 6.65 36.97 -6.34
C LYS A 10 5.95 35.63 -6.50
N MET A 11 5.09 35.59 -7.53
CA MET A 11 4.78 34.37 -8.27
C MET A 11 6.08 33.92 -8.95
N MET A 12 6.83 33.03 -8.30
CA MET A 12 7.88 32.28 -8.98
C MET A 12 7.26 30.99 -9.52
N SER A 13 6.87 31.05 -10.79
CA SER A 13 6.57 29.90 -11.61
C SER A 13 7.82 29.03 -11.84
N ALA A 14 7.60 27.73 -11.68
CA ALA A 14 8.18 26.55 -12.35
C ALA A 14 9.68 26.49 -12.71
N PRO A 15 10.23 25.27 -12.59
CA PRO A 15 10.83 24.66 -13.77
C PRO A 15 10.10 23.36 -14.17
N GLU A 16 9.70 23.36 -15.44
CA GLU A 16 9.88 22.34 -16.50
C GLU A 16 9.73 20.83 -16.18
N THR A 17 8.80 20.24 -16.94
CA THR A 17 8.93 19.02 -17.77
C THR A 17 9.98 17.98 -17.35
N GLY A 18 9.52 16.88 -16.77
CA GLY A 18 10.29 15.65 -16.63
C GLY A 18 9.40 14.52 -16.07
N GLU A 19 9.34 13.41 -16.80
CA GLU A 19 8.75 12.10 -16.46
C GLU A 19 8.11 11.95 -15.07
N GLY A 20 6.83 11.59 -15.05
CA GLY A 20 5.97 11.44 -13.87
C GLY A 20 6.68 10.98 -12.60
N LYS A 21 7.18 11.93 -11.81
CA LYS A 21 7.73 11.67 -10.48
C LYS A 21 6.58 11.41 -9.53
N LYS A 22 6.49 10.18 -9.06
CA LYS A 22 5.59 9.78 -7.97
C LYS A 22 5.80 10.72 -6.79
N ARG A 23 4.81 11.56 -6.50
CA ARG A 23 4.82 12.43 -5.31
C ARG A 23 4.32 11.62 -4.12
N THR A 24 5.00 11.71 -2.98
CA THR A 24 4.56 11.07 -1.72
C THR A 24 4.14 12.14 -0.71
N LYS A 25 3.11 11.84 0.09
CA LYS A 25 2.75 12.64 1.28
C LYS A 25 2.69 11.76 2.52
N LEU A 26 3.08 12.33 3.64
CA LEU A 26 2.83 11.76 4.96
C LEU A 26 1.41 12.11 5.39
N VAL A 27 0.59 11.09 5.64
CA VAL A 27 -0.79 11.22 6.10
C VAL A 27 -0.94 10.56 7.46
N ARG A 28 -1.72 11.19 8.34
CA ARG A 28 -2.07 10.57 9.61
C ARG A 28 -2.98 9.37 9.37
N VAL A 29 -2.61 8.25 9.97
CA VAL A 29 -3.38 7.02 9.93
C VAL A 29 -4.68 7.21 10.74
N LYS A 30 -5.79 6.75 10.19
CA LYS A 30 -7.12 6.80 10.85
C LYS A 30 -7.15 5.91 12.09
N GLN A 31 -7.77 6.39 13.17
CA GLN A 31 -7.81 5.66 14.44
C GLN A 31 -8.55 4.32 14.29
N GLU A 32 -9.62 4.28 13.51
CA GLU A 32 -10.41 3.06 13.25
C GLU A 32 -9.56 1.97 12.61
N TYR A 33 -8.58 2.35 11.80
CA TYR A 33 -7.67 1.39 11.19
C TYR A 33 -6.68 0.84 12.22
N ILE A 34 -6.11 1.69 13.07
CA ILE A 34 -5.24 1.26 14.17
C ILE A 34 -5.98 0.28 15.10
N ASP A 35 -7.22 0.63 15.47
CA ASP A 35 -8.07 -0.22 16.31
C ASP A 35 -8.36 -1.57 15.62
N TRP A 36 -8.62 -1.56 14.32
CA TRP A 36 -8.78 -2.78 13.54
C TRP A 36 -7.52 -3.65 13.54
N ILE A 37 -6.31 -3.09 13.35
CA ILE A 37 -5.06 -3.86 13.41
C ILE A 37 -4.90 -4.49 14.79
N LEU A 38 -5.17 -3.73 15.87
CA LEU A 38 -5.07 -4.21 17.25
C LEU A 38 -6.02 -5.38 17.52
N VAL A 39 -7.27 -5.30 17.05
CA VAL A 39 -8.25 -6.39 17.18
C VAL A 39 -7.84 -7.59 16.31
N LYS A 40 -7.47 -7.35 15.05
CA LYS A 40 -7.01 -8.38 14.11
C LYS A 40 -5.87 -9.21 14.71
N ARG A 41 -4.85 -8.59 15.30
CA ARG A 41 -3.71 -9.32 15.89
C ARG A 41 -4.09 -10.19 17.09
N LYS A 42 -5.12 -9.79 17.85
CA LYS A 42 -5.62 -10.58 18.98
C LYS A 42 -6.38 -11.83 18.51
N VAL A 43 -7.15 -11.72 17.42
CA VAL A 43 -8.01 -12.79 16.92
C VAL A 43 -7.28 -13.69 15.90
N LEU A 44 -6.44 -13.10 15.06
CA LEU A 44 -5.73 -13.74 13.96
C LEU A 44 -4.22 -13.56 14.17
N PRO A 45 -3.54 -14.54 14.80
CA PRO A 45 -2.09 -14.49 14.91
C PRO A 45 -1.48 -14.52 13.51
N ARG A 46 -0.39 -13.79 13.32
CA ARG A 46 0.31 -13.76 12.04
C ARG A 46 0.76 -15.16 11.65
N ARG A 47 0.45 -15.53 10.42
CA ARG A 47 0.93 -16.76 9.81
C ARG A 47 1.73 -16.38 8.56
N PRO A 48 2.85 -17.07 8.29
CA PRO A 48 3.52 -16.93 7.02
C PRO A 48 2.57 -17.30 5.89
N PHE A 49 2.73 -16.64 4.74
CA PHE A 49 2.01 -17.06 3.53
C PHE A 49 2.39 -18.50 3.21
N PRO A 50 1.43 -19.39 2.89
CA PRO A 50 1.73 -20.79 2.62
C PRO A 50 2.66 -20.89 1.41
N SER A 51 3.76 -21.64 1.56
CA SER A 51 4.63 -22.01 0.46
C SER A 51 4.21 -23.35 -0.12
N LEU A 52 4.28 -23.48 -1.45
CA LEU A 52 4.20 -24.78 -2.11
C LEU A 52 5.61 -25.38 -2.16
N SER A 53 5.74 -26.66 -1.79
CA SER A 53 7.02 -27.35 -1.97
C SER A 53 7.29 -27.58 -3.45
N ASP A 54 8.58 -27.63 -3.81
CA ASP A 54 8.97 -27.93 -5.18
C ASP A 54 8.48 -29.31 -5.63
N GLU A 55 8.40 -30.27 -4.71
CA GLU A 55 7.81 -31.59 -4.97
C GLU A 55 6.34 -31.53 -5.37
N VAL A 56 5.53 -30.68 -4.72
CA VAL A 56 4.12 -30.48 -5.08
C VAL A 56 3.99 -29.80 -6.43
N LEU A 57 4.81 -28.76 -6.66
CA LEU A 57 4.84 -28.06 -7.94
C LEU A 57 5.27 -28.99 -9.08
N ASP A 58 6.29 -29.83 -8.85
CA ASP A 58 6.79 -30.81 -9.81
C ASP A 58 5.80 -31.95 -10.04
N GLY A 59 5.09 -32.41 -9.00
CA GLY A 59 4.09 -33.46 -9.11
C GLY A 59 2.87 -33.03 -9.93
N VAL A 60 2.35 -31.82 -9.66
CA VAL A 60 1.11 -31.33 -10.29
C VAL A 60 1.35 -30.75 -11.68
N PHE A 61 2.50 -30.09 -11.90
CA PHE A 61 2.79 -29.35 -13.15
C PHE A 61 3.93 -29.95 -13.97
N ARG A 62 4.29 -31.23 -13.75
CA ARG A 62 5.36 -31.92 -14.51
C ARG A 62 5.27 -31.71 -16.02
N ALA A 63 4.05 -31.83 -16.56
CA ALA A 63 3.79 -31.73 -17.99
C ALA A 63 3.65 -30.28 -18.50
N LYS A 64 3.71 -29.28 -17.62
CA LYS A 64 3.46 -27.85 -17.92
C LYS A 64 4.46 -26.95 -17.17
N PRO A 65 5.74 -26.92 -17.61
CA PRO A 65 6.79 -26.18 -16.93
C PRO A 65 6.52 -24.66 -16.89
N GLU A 66 5.92 -24.06 -17.92
CA GLU A 66 5.56 -22.64 -17.87
C GLU A 66 4.53 -22.31 -16.76
N LEU A 67 3.58 -23.20 -16.49
CA LEU A 67 2.61 -22.99 -15.42
C LEU A 67 3.25 -23.14 -14.04
N ARG A 68 4.19 -24.08 -13.90
CA ARG A 68 4.98 -24.25 -12.67
C ARG A 68 5.73 -22.97 -12.31
N GLU A 69 6.50 -22.43 -13.26
CA GLU A 69 7.30 -21.21 -13.03
C GLU A 69 6.44 -19.99 -12.73
N ARG A 70 5.30 -19.87 -13.43
CA ARG A 70 4.32 -18.82 -13.15
C ARG A 70 3.77 -18.95 -11.73
N LEU A 71 3.32 -20.13 -11.32
CA LEU A 71 2.81 -20.34 -9.95
C LEU A 71 3.86 -20.05 -8.89
N ARG A 72 5.11 -20.50 -9.10
CA ARG A 72 6.22 -20.23 -8.19
C ARG A 72 6.43 -18.73 -7.99
N ARG A 73 6.41 -17.96 -9.09
CA ARG A 73 6.52 -16.50 -9.06
C ARG A 73 5.34 -15.86 -8.35
N ASP A 74 4.11 -16.24 -8.71
CA ASP A 74 2.89 -15.68 -8.13
C ASP A 74 2.85 -15.91 -6.60
N PHE A 75 3.27 -17.09 -6.12
CA PHE A 75 3.37 -17.38 -4.69
C PHE A 75 4.44 -16.55 -3.99
N ALA A 76 5.61 -16.37 -4.62
CA ALA A 76 6.66 -15.52 -4.08
C ALA A 76 6.24 -14.05 -3.98
N GLU A 77 5.54 -13.54 -5.00
CA GLU A 77 4.98 -12.19 -5.00
C GLU A 77 3.92 -12.02 -3.90
N CYS A 78 2.99 -12.97 -3.76
CA CYS A 78 2.01 -12.95 -2.70
C CYS A 78 2.65 -12.98 -1.31
N ALA A 79 3.67 -13.81 -1.11
CA ALA A 79 4.41 -13.88 0.15
C ALA A 79 5.12 -12.56 0.47
N ALA A 80 5.75 -11.93 -0.52
CA ALA A 80 6.40 -10.63 -0.37
C ALA A 80 5.40 -9.51 -0.04
N LEU A 81 4.24 -9.48 -0.71
CA LEU A 81 3.18 -8.50 -0.44
C LEU A 81 2.61 -8.67 0.98
N MET A 82 2.33 -9.91 1.39
CA MET A 82 1.84 -10.19 2.75
C MET A 82 2.86 -9.80 3.80
N LYS A 83 4.15 -10.08 3.56
CA LYS A 83 5.23 -9.64 4.45
C LYS A 83 5.26 -8.12 4.54
N LYS A 84 5.20 -7.41 3.40
CA LYS A 84 5.19 -5.96 3.39
C LYS A 84 4.01 -5.37 4.18
N ILE A 85 2.80 -5.90 3.99
CA ILE A 85 1.62 -5.45 4.76
C ILE A 85 1.86 -5.64 6.26
N HIS A 86 2.46 -6.77 6.64
CA HIS A 86 2.78 -7.02 8.03
C HIS A 86 3.85 -6.04 8.57
N ASP A 87 4.91 -5.80 7.82
CA ASP A 87 5.94 -4.85 8.20
C ASP A 87 5.34 -3.42 8.34
N ASP A 88 4.53 -2.98 7.39
CA ASP A 88 3.84 -1.68 7.43
C ASP A 88 2.90 -1.56 8.65
N GLU A 89 2.16 -2.63 8.98
CA GLU A 89 1.32 -2.68 10.17
C GLU A 89 2.13 -2.66 11.47
N ASP A 90 3.35 -3.23 11.50
CA ASP A 90 4.25 -3.14 12.66
C ASP A 90 4.69 -1.69 12.87
N ASP A 91 5.14 -1.04 11.81
CA ASP A 91 5.59 0.36 11.86
C ASP A 91 4.48 1.29 12.35
N ILE A 92 3.23 1.07 11.90
CA ILE A 92 2.06 1.83 12.37
C ILE A 92 1.84 1.63 13.86
N LEU A 93 1.86 0.39 14.34
CA LEU A 93 1.62 0.12 15.76
C LEU A 93 2.77 0.62 16.64
N GLU A 94 4.02 0.50 16.19
CA GLU A 94 5.18 1.03 16.91
C GLU A 94 5.07 2.55 17.08
N GLN A 95 4.76 3.27 15.98
CA GLN A 95 4.49 4.70 16.04
C GLN A 95 3.33 5.04 16.99
N TYR A 96 2.23 4.29 16.91
CA TYR A 96 1.06 4.50 17.75
C TYR A 96 1.36 4.28 19.23
N HIS A 97 2.11 3.23 19.58
CA HIS A 97 2.51 2.97 20.96
C HIS A 97 3.46 4.03 21.51
N ALA A 98 4.32 4.61 20.68
CA ALA A 98 5.26 5.65 21.10
C ALA A 98 4.62 7.05 21.21
N LYS A 99 3.72 7.41 20.29
CA LYS A 99 3.23 8.79 20.12
C LYS A 99 1.73 8.97 20.36
N GLY A 100 0.95 7.88 20.43
CA GLY A 100 -0.51 7.91 20.46
C GLY A 100 -1.16 8.15 19.08
N TYR A 101 -0.37 8.20 18.00
CA TYR A 101 -0.82 8.29 16.61
C TYR A 101 0.26 7.75 15.66
N ALA A 102 -0.10 7.46 14.41
CA ALA A 102 0.84 7.00 13.37
C ALA A 102 0.71 7.84 12.10
N MET A 103 1.82 7.98 11.37
CA MET A 103 1.88 8.61 10.05
C MET A 103 2.34 7.58 9.02
N GLN A 104 1.76 7.60 7.83
CA GLN A 104 2.11 6.71 6.73
C GLN A 104 2.34 7.52 5.45
N GLU A 105 3.37 7.15 4.68
CA GLU A 105 3.60 7.70 3.36
C GLU A 105 2.64 7.10 2.32
N ILE A 106 1.96 7.95 1.57
CA ILE A 106 1.04 7.57 0.50
C ILE A 106 1.49 8.22 -0.80
N GLU A 107 1.60 7.43 -1.87
CA GLU A 107 1.82 7.93 -3.24
C GLU A 107 0.56 8.68 -3.73
N ILE A 108 0.72 9.95 -4.10
CA ILE A 108 -0.33 10.76 -4.74
C ILE A 108 -0.15 10.64 -6.26
N ARG A 109 -1.24 10.37 -6.98
CA ARG A 109 -1.30 10.58 -8.43
C ARG A 109 -1.90 11.96 -8.71
N ASP A 110 -1.32 12.68 -9.68
CA ASP A 110 -1.64 14.09 -9.96
C ASP A 110 -3.02 14.31 -10.62
N ASP A 111 -3.76 13.25 -10.98
CA ASP A 111 -5.11 13.33 -11.53
C ASP A 111 -6.15 12.84 -10.52
N GLU A 112 -7.02 13.75 -10.10
CA GLU A 112 -8.19 13.58 -9.21
C GLU A 112 -7.91 13.22 -7.73
N GLY A 113 -8.69 13.89 -6.88
CA GLY A 113 -8.51 13.99 -5.43
C GLY A 113 -8.42 12.67 -4.69
N GLU A 114 -7.68 12.72 -3.58
CA GLU A 114 -7.54 11.66 -2.58
C GLU A 114 -7.66 10.25 -3.13
N VAL A 115 -6.59 9.76 -3.75
CA VAL A 115 -6.37 8.31 -3.81
C VAL A 115 -6.24 7.84 -2.37
N ALA A 116 -7.35 7.36 -1.82
CA ALA A 116 -7.41 6.63 -0.58
C ALA A 116 -6.27 5.61 -0.59
N GLY A 117 -5.49 5.56 0.49
CA GLY A 117 -4.54 4.49 0.78
C GLY A 117 -5.24 3.14 1.05
N TRP A 118 -6.22 2.81 0.22
CA TRP A 118 -7.10 1.65 0.26
C TRP A 118 -7.51 1.25 -1.16
N GLN A 119 -6.56 0.86 -2.01
CA GLN A 119 -6.86 0.21 -3.28
C GLN A 119 -6.01 -1.05 -3.49
N LEU A 120 -6.39 -2.11 -2.79
CA LEU A 120 -6.24 -3.48 -3.30
C LEU A 120 -7.28 -4.44 -2.70
N GLN A 121 -8.56 -4.06 -2.65
CA GLN A 121 -9.60 -5.03 -2.29
C GLN A 121 -11.01 -4.73 -2.80
N GLN A 122 -11.23 -4.32 -4.06
CA GLN A 122 -12.58 -4.43 -4.69
C GLN A 122 -12.50 -4.60 -6.22
N ARG A 123 -12.11 -5.79 -6.69
CA ARG A 123 -12.49 -6.33 -8.02
C ARG A 123 -12.70 -7.85 -7.96
N ARG A 124 -13.63 -8.29 -7.13
CA ARG A 124 -14.40 -9.54 -7.34
C ARG A 124 -15.84 -9.30 -6.87
N GLY A 125 -16.59 -8.69 -7.76
CA GLY A 125 -18.04 -8.53 -7.68
C GLY A 125 -18.64 -8.69 -9.07
N GLY A 126 -18.25 -9.76 -9.77
CA GLY A 126 -18.94 -10.22 -10.98
C GLY A 126 -19.81 -11.40 -10.56
N SER A 127 -21.09 -11.12 -10.36
CA SER A 127 -22.12 -12.07 -9.95
C SER A 127 -22.14 -13.30 -10.83
N CYS A 128 -22.13 -14.47 -10.19
CA CYS A 128 -22.76 -15.65 -10.74
C CYS A 128 -24.25 -15.33 -10.90
N GLY A 129 -24.71 -15.25 -12.14
CA GLY A 129 -26.11 -15.06 -12.50
C GLY A 129 -26.52 -16.19 -13.44
N THR A 130 -27.27 -17.14 -12.88
CA THR A 130 -28.20 -18.12 -13.48
C THR A 130 -27.75 -18.92 -14.69
#